data_AF-A0A950M0Y0-F1
#
_entry.id   AF-A0A950M0Y0-F1
#
_cell.length_a   1.000
_cell.length_b   1.000
_cell.length_c   1.000
_cell.angle_alpha   90.00
_cell.angle_beta   90.00
_cell.angle_gamma   90.00
#
_symmetry.space_group_name_H-M   'P 1'
#
loop_
_entity.id
_entity.type
_entity.pdbx_description
1 polymer ?
#
loop_
_entity_poly.entity_id
_entity_poly.type
_entity_poly.pdbx_seq_one_letter_code
_entity_poly.pdbx_strand_id
1 'polypeptide(L)'
;MSRQQMALTFRDRLGTVIQRSGMNHARFARTAGIDRSTLSQLLAGTDDRLPRGDTIAAIAAAARVSTDWLLGLSQREQIGAQLIEAVLQIESEASSPVDDRFWRWLAEAEGARVRTVPLSFPDFLKTEAALRHEYGVSRINDPERGIMAAAARLDLFRTAEANLEACVTIQALKGFAYGQGVWEGLDAEARQEGLAHVCTLLDELYPRVRLFLYDLATTYSVPFTVFGPRRAVIFLGPSYLVFNASDQIRVLARRFDDLIRAAVVQPDEMHGYLRRMGEASGRASGG
;
A
#
# COMPACT_ATOMS: atom_id res chain seq x y z
N MET A 1 2.03 12.60 36.75
CA MET A 1 3.19 13.48 36.55
C MET A 1 2.95 14.77 37.31
N SER A 2 3.86 15.20 38.18
CA SER A 2 3.70 16.45 38.93
C SER A 2 4.02 17.67 38.05
N ARG A 3 3.52 18.86 38.42
CA ARG A 3 3.77 20.11 37.68
C ARG A 3 5.27 20.47 37.64
N GLN A 4 6.00 20.13 38.71
CA GLN A 4 7.45 20.30 38.82
C GLN A 4 8.21 19.36 37.86
N GLN A 5 7.80 18.09 37.78
CA GLN A 5 8.37 17.11 36.83
C GLN A 5 8.16 17.54 35.38
N MET A 6 7.01 18.16 35.08
CA MET A 6 6.70 18.71 33.76
C MET A 6 7.62 19.87 33.39
N ALA A 7 7.88 20.81 34.31
CA ALA A 7 8.80 21.92 34.10
C ALA A 7 10.25 21.45 33.90
N LEU A 8 10.70 20.44 34.66
CA LEU A 8 12.03 19.83 34.49
C LEU A 8 12.16 19.14 33.13
N THR A 9 11.19 18.30 32.76
CA THR A 9 11.19 17.57 31.48
C THR A 9 11.17 18.53 30.29
N PHE A 10 10.42 19.62 30.40
CA PHE A 10 10.40 20.68 29.41
C PHE A 10 11.78 21.31 29.20
N ARG A 11 12.51 21.63 30.27
CA ARG A 11 13.84 22.24 30.19
C ARG A 11 14.86 21.31 29.55
N ASP A 12 14.88 20.04 29.95
CA ASP A 12 15.77 19.03 29.37
C ASP A 12 15.52 18.82 27.87
N ARG A 13 14.24 18.69 27.49
CA ARG A 13 13.84 18.50 26.08
C ARG A 13 14.10 19.76 25.26
N LEU A 14 13.89 20.96 25.82
CA LEU A 14 14.25 22.23 25.20
C LEU A 14 15.77 22.33 24.93
N GLY A 15 16.60 21.99 25.91
CA GLY A 15 18.05 21.94 25.74
C GLY A 15 18.47 20.96 24.64
N THR A 16 17.85 19.78 24.63
CA THR A 16 18.09 18.74 23.63
C THR A 16 17.78 19.22 22.21
N VAL A 17 16.62 19.84 21.97
CA VAL A 17 16.24 20.29 20.62
C VAL A 17 17.10 21.46 20.14
N ILE A 18 17.51 22.37 21.02
CA ILE A 18 18.41 23.47 20.68
C ILE A 18 19.77 22.92 20.27
N GLN A 19 20.34 22.01 21.07
CA GLN A 19 21.63 21.38 20.76
C GLN A 19 21.58 20.64 19.41
N ARG A 20 20.53 19.84 19.17
CA ARG A 20 20.33 19.09 17.92
C ARG A 20 20.13 19.99 16.70
N SER A 21 19.50 21.16 16.89
CA SER A 21 19.27 22.10 15.79
C SER A 21 20.56 22.69 15.21
N GLY A 22 21.69 22.60 15.94
CA GLY A 22 22.94 23.26 15.58
C GLY A 22 22.87 24.80 15.62
N MET A 23 21.76 25.35 16.10
CA MET A 23 21.56 26.80 16.20
C MET A 23 22.03 27.31 17.57
N ASN A 24 22.65 28.50 17.57
CA ASN A 24 22.86 29.22 18.83
C ASN A 24 21.52 29.77 19.37
N HIS A 25 21.46 30.10 20.66
CA HIS A 25 20.24 30.54 21.32
C HIS A 25 19.60 31.77 20.65
N ALA A 26 20.40 32.70 20.13
CA ALA A 26 19.88 33.89 19.45
C ALA A 26 19.18 33.55 18.13
N ARG A 27 19.73 32.60 17.37
CA ARG A 27 19.13 32.12 16.11
C ARG A 27 17.87 31.30 16.39
N PHE A 28 17.92 30.39 17.36
CA PHE A 28 16.77 29.59 17.74
C PHE A 28 15.59 30.45 18.24
N ALA A 29 15.87 31.43 19.10
CA ALA A 29 14.85 32.37 19.61
C ALA A 29 14.15 33.12 18.46
N ARG A 30 14.92 33.63 17.49
CA ARG A 30 14.36 34.27 16.29
C ARG A 30 13.51 33.31 15.46
N THR A 31 13.96 32.07 15.26
CA THR A 31 13.20 31.04 14.51
C THR A 31 11.89 30.68 15.22
N ALA A 32 11.89 30.65 16.55
CA ALA A 32 10.71 30.43 17.37
C ALA A 32 9.85 31.68 17.58
N GLY A 33 10.24 32.85 17.06
CA GLY A 33 9.49 34.09 17.24
C GLY A 33 9.42 34.58 18.69
N ILE A 34 10.42 34.25 19.51
CA ILE A 34 10.50 34.66 20.93
C ILE A 34 11.77 35.47 21.20
N ASP A 35 11.76 36.27 22.26
CA ASP A 35 12.94 37.03 22.67
C ASP A 35 14.07 36.13 23.20
N ARG A 36 15.32 36.52 22.93
CA ARG A 36 16.51 35.80 23.42
C ARG A 36 16.57 35.74 24.95
N SER A 37 16.14 36.81 25.62
CA SER A 37 16.05 36.87 27.08
C SER A 37 15.04 35.84 27.60
N THR A 38 13.87 35.74 26.97
CA THR A 38 12.83 34.75 27.28
C THR A 38 13.37 33.33 27.14
N LEU A 39 14.03 33.00 26.01
CA LEU A 39 14.62 31.68 25.83
C LEU A 39 15.69 31.37 26.90
N SER A 40 16.51 32.35 27.28
CA SER A 40 17.55 32.19 28.29
C SER A 40 16.95 31.97 29.69
N GLN A 41 15.86 32.66 30.02
CA GLN A 41 15.12 32.45 31.27
C GLN A 41 14.46 31.08 31.34
N LEU A 42 13.95 30.56 30.22
CA LEU A 42 13.36 29.22 30.16
C LEU A 42 14.40 28.12 30.40
N LEU A 43 15.63 28.31 29.92
CA LEU A 43 16.74 27.36 30.14
C LEU A 43 17.36 27.47 31.54
N ALA A 44 17.48 28.68 32.07
CA ALA A 44 18.12 28.95 33.36
C ALA A 44 17.17 28.87 34.57
N GLY A 45 15.85 28.87 34.33
CA GLY A 45 14.85 28.98 35.38
C GLY A 45 14.86 27.79 36.34
N THR A 46 14.98 28.08 37.64
CA THR A 46 14.77 27.11 38.73
C THR A 46 13.30 27.01 39.14
N ASP A 47 12.43 27.83 38.55
CA ASP A 47 11.03 27.95 38.93
C ASP A 47 10.17 26.81 38.33
N ASP A 48 9.20 26.32 39.09
CA ASP A 48 8.33 25.19 38.72
C ASP A 48 7.21 25.58 37.74
N ARG A 49 7.30 26.79 37.18
CA ARG A 49 6.31 27.39 36.29
C ARG A 49 6.65 27.13 34.83
N LEU A 50 5.70 26.51 34.12
CA LEU A 50 5.75 26.37 32.68
C LEU A 50 5.50 27.71 31.98
N PRO A 51 6.10 27.93 30.79
CA PRO A 51 5.73 29.05 29.94
C PRO A 51 4.28 28.99 29.50
N ARG A 52 3.79 30.11 28.95
CA ARG A 52 2.47 30.18 28.34
C ARG A 52 2.37 29.23 27.13
N GLY A 53 1.16 28.75 26.86
CA GLY A 53 0.90 27.75 25.81
C GLY A 53 1.32 28.20 24.40
N ASP A 54 1.20 29.49 24.10
CA ASP A 54 1.67 30.11 22.86
C ASP A 54 3.19 29.97 22.67
N THR A 55 3.96 30.20 23.73
CA THR A 55 5.42 30.09 23.76
C THR A 55 5.85 28.64 23.58
N ILE A 56 5.17 27.70 24.24
CA ILE A 56 5.44 26.27 24.10
C ILE A 56 5.17 25.84 22.65
N ALA A 57 4.04 26.25 22.07
CA ALA A 57 3.68 25.93 20.68
C ALA A 57 4.69 26.52 19.67
N ALA A 58 5.16 27.74 19.90
CA ALA A 58 6.13 28.39 19.03
C ALA A 58 7.51 27.70 19.06
N ILE A 59 7.98 27.31 20.25
CA ILE A 59 9.22 26.54 20.43
C ILE A 59 9.11 25.16 19.77
N ALA A 60 8.00 24.47 20.02
CA ALA A 60 7.69 23.18 19.42
C ALA A 60 7.78 23.29 17.88
N ALA A 61 7.12 24.28 17.29
CA ALA A 61 7.08 24.48 15.84
C ALA A 61 8.47 24.71 15.24
N ALA A 62 9.28 25.58 15.87
CA ALA A 62 10.65 25.85 15.45
C ALA A 62 11.56 24.63 15.53
N ALA A 63 11.38 23.80 16.56
CA ALA A 63 12.14 22.57 16.75
C ALA A 63 11.58 21.36 15.96
N ARG A 64 10.40 21.50 15.32
CA ARG A 64 9.67 20.40 14.67
C ARG A 64 9.35 19.23 15.64
N VAL A 65 9.11 19.53 16.92
CA VAL A 65 8.70 18.56 17.97
C VAL A 65 7.30 18.79 18.54
N SER A 66 6.56 17.79 19.00
CA SER A 66 5.19 18.02 19.51
C SER A 66 5.20 18.76 20.85
N THR A 67 4.15 19.54 21.11
CA THR A 67 3.90 20.15 22.41
C THR A 67 3.83 19.10 23.52
N ASP A 68 3.17 17.97 23.26
CA ASP A 68 3.03 16.87 24.23
C ASP A 68 4.37 16.23 24.56
N TRP A 69 5.25 16.05 23.58
CA TRP A 69 6.61 15.62 23.86
C TRP A 69 7.40 16.70 24.56
N LEU A 70 7.34 17.95 24.13
CA LEU A 70 8.09 19.02 24.80
C LEU A 70 7.69 19.13 26.28
N LEU A 71 6.45 18.81 26.64
CA LEU A 71 5.95 18.78 28.02
C LEU A 71 6.16 17.44 28.75
N GLY A 72 6.71 16.40 28.12
CA GLY A 72 6.88 15.10 28.77
C GLY A 72 5.61 14.22 28.83
N LEU A 73 4.52 14.64 28.19
CA LEU A 73 3.25 13.91 28.10
C LEU A 73 3.30 12.76 27.08
N SER A 74 4.24 12.83 26.12
CA SER A 74 4.46 11.81 25.09
C SER A 74 5.95 11.47 24.96
N GLN A 75 6.27 10.23 24.59
CA GLN A 75 7.63 9.83 24.24
C GLN A 75 7.96 10.05 22.75
N ARG A 76 6.99 10.51 21.93
CA ARG A 76 7.16 10.74 20.50
C ARG A 76 7.56 12.17 20.17
N GLU A 77 8.81 12.35 19.74
CA GLU A 77 9.45 13.66 19.58
C GLU A 77 8.78 14.61 18.58
N GLN A 78 8.32 14.18 17.40
CA GLN A 78 7.90 15.11 16.33
C GLN A 78 6.57 15.87 16.56
N ILE A 79 6.45 17.12 16.04
CA ILE A 79 5.14 17.81 15.86
C ILE A 79 4.31 16.89 14.97
N GLY A 80 3.03 16.74 15.33
CA GLY A 80 2.06 16.01 14.54
C GLY A 80 1.94 16.40 13.06
N ALA A 81 1.19 15.58 12.33
CA ALA A 81 0.67 15.79 10.98
C ALA A 81 1.51 15.37 9.75
N GLN A 82 2.67 14.71 9.90
CA GLN A 82 3.20 13.87 8.80
C GLN A 82 3.15 12.37 9.07
N LEU A 83 2.84 11.95 10.30
CA LEU A 83 2.85 10.52 10.67
C LEU A 83 1.56 9.97 11.29
N ILE A 84 0.47 10.72 11.34
CA ILE A 84 -0.89 10.17 11.52
C ILE A 84 -1.88 10.99 10.68
N GLU A 85 -1.75 10.90 9.36
CA GLU A 85 -2.90 10.90 8.45
C GLU A 85 -2.72 9.81 7.38
N ALA A 86 -2.04 8.73 7.75
CA ALA A 86 -2.62 7.44 7.38
C ALA A 86 -3.91 7.39 8.21
N VAL A 87 -5.04 7.76 7.63
CA VAL A 87 -6.33 7.29 8.12
C VAL A 87 -6.25 5.77 7.93
N LEU A 88 -5.63 5.10 8.90
CA LEU A 88 -5.52 3.65 8.98
C LEU A 88 -6.93 3.15 9.27
N GLN A 89 -7.75 3.22 8.25
CA GLN A 89 -9.06 2.62 8.19
C GLN A 89 -8.79 1.13 8.03
N ILE A 90 -8.62 0.44 9.17
CA ILE A 90 -8.79 -1.01 9.22
C ILE A 90 -10.28 -1.24 9.00
N GLU A 91 -10.68 -1.36 7.75
CA GLU A 91 -12.05 -1.66 7.41
C GLU A 91 -12.21 -3.16 7.30
N SER A 92 -13.03 -3.76 8.16
CA SER A 92 -13.42 -5.15 8.00
C SER A 92 -14.29 -5.32 6.75
N GLU A 93 -14.06 -6.39 6.03
CA GLU A 93 -14.98 -6.96 5.07
C GLU A 93 -16.20 -7.45 5.85
N ALA A 94 -17.21 -6.58 6.00
CA ALA A 94 -18.51 -7.00 6.47
C ALA A 94 -18.99 -8.11 5.52
N SER A 95 -19.42 -9.23 6.08
CA SER A 95 -19.83 -10.44 5.37
C SER A 95 -20.69 -10.10 4.15
N SER A 96 -20.09 -10.25 2.95
CA SER A 96 -20.61 -10.01 1.60
C SER A 96 -20.71 -8.55 1.11
N PRO A 97 -20.32 -8.24 -0.16
CA PRO A 97 -19.69 -9.09 -1.17
C PRO A 97 -18.28 -8.63 -1.55
N VAL A 98 -17.56 -9.50 -2.24
CA VAL A 98 -16.42 -9.18 -3.09
C VAL A 98 -16.64 -7.82 -3.81
N ASP A 99 -15.85 -6.83 -3.41
CA ASP A 99 -15.36 -5.67 -4.20
C ASP A 99 -16.17 -4.39 -4.49
N ASP A 100 -17.32 -4.07 -3.86
CA ASP A 100 -17.96 -2.73 -4.06
C ASP A 100 -17.03 -1.53 -3.77
N ARG A 101 -16.04 -1.70 -2.89
CA ARG A 101 -15.08 -0.65 -2.54
C ARG A 101 -13.96 -0.49 -3.56
N PHE A 102 -13.37 -1.59 -4.01
CA PHE A 102 -12.39 -1.55 -5.09
C PHE A 102 -12.99 -0.87 -6.32
N TRP A 103 -14.26 -1.17 -6.61
CA TRP A 103 -15.01 -0.54 -7.69
C TRP A 103 -15.16 0.96 -7.53
N ARG A 104 -15.59 1.40 -6.36
CA ARG A 104 -15.68 2.83 -6.07
C ARG A 104 -14.32 3.51 -6.24
N TRP A 105 -13.25 2.88 -5.78
CA TRP A 105 -11.89 3.43 -5.91
C TRP A 105 -11.38 3.44 -7.35
N LEU A 106 -11.74 2.42 -8.14
CA LEU A 106 -11.40 2.35 -9.56
C LEU A 106 -12.14 3.45 -10.35
N ALA A 107 -13.44 3.64 -10.09
CA ALA A 107 -14.22 4.73 -10.67
C ALA A 107 -13.72 6.12 -10.23
N GLU A 108 -13.37 6.31 -8.95
CA GLU A 108 -12.78 7.56 -8.44
C GLU A 108 -11.40 7.88 -9.05
N ALA A 109 -10.74 6.87 -9.63
CA ALA A 109 -9.45 6.95 -10.29
C ALA A 109 -9.56 6.98 -11.82
N GLU A 110 -10.75 7.25 -12.38
CA GLU A 110 -10.95 7.40 -13.81
C GLU A 110 -9.96 8.41 -14.42
N GLY A 111 -9.36 8.03 -15.56
CA GLY A 111 -8.27 8.77 -16.22
C GLY A 111 -6.88 8.61 -15.57
N ALA A 112 -6.78 8.02 -14.38
CA ALA A 112 -5.50 7.71 -13.74
C ALA A 112 -5.06 6.26 -14.00
N ARG A 113 -3.75 6.03 -13.91
CA ARG A 113 -3.17 4.68 -13.98
C ARG A 113 -3.30 3.98 -12.63
N VAL A 114 -3.95 2.83 -12.63
CA VAL A 114 -4.06 1.93 -11.47
C VAL A 114 -2.93 0.91 -11.53
N ARG A 115 -2.25 0.72 -10.40
CA ARG A 115 -1.10 -0.17 -10.26
C ARG A 115 -1.37 -1.17 -9.15
N THR A 116 -1.36 -2.46 -9.45
CA THR A 116 -1.77 -3.49 -8.48
C THR A 116 -0.74 -4.62 -8.37
N VAL A 117 -0.52 -5.07 -7.14
CA VAL A 117 0.25 -6.26 -6.80
C VAL A 117 -0.72 -7.21 -6.11
N PRO A 118 -1.37 -8.12 -6.86
CA PRO A 118 -2.30 -9.08 -6.29
C PRO A 118 -1.57 -10.26 -5.63
N LEU A 119 -2.28 -11.00 -4.77
CA LEU A 119 -1.79 -12.23 -4.15
C LEU A 119 -1.69 -13.38 -5.17
N SER A 120 -2.76 -13.55 -5.96
CA SER A 120 -2.85 -14.41 -7.14
C SER A 120 -2.68 -13.54 -8.39
N PHE A 121 -3.04 -14.00 -9.58
CA PHE A 121 -3.19 -13.11 -10.74
C PHE A 121 -4.61 -12.51 -10.78
N PRO A 122 -4.84 -11.38 -11.48
CA PRO A 122 -6.13 -10.71 -11.50
C PRO A 122 -7.28 -11.62 -11.93
N ASP A 123 -8.41 -11.51 -11.26
CA ASP A 123 -9.55 -12.40 -11.43
C ASP A 123 -10.30 -12.20 -12.75
N PHE A 124 -10.36 -10.98 -13.27
CA PHE A 124 -10.90 -10.68 -14.60
C PHE A 124 -10.11 -11.33 -15.74
N LEU A 125 -8.92 -11.89 -15.47
CA LEU A 125 -8.15 -12.69 -16.43
C LEU A 125 -8.43 -14.19 -16.32
N LYS A 126 -9.27 -14.62 -15.37
CA LYS A 126 -9.55 -16.04 -15.10
C LYS A 126 -10.83 -16.48 -15.81
N THR A 127 -10.81 -17.70 -16.32
CA THR A 127 -12.01 -18.42 -16.76
C THR A 127 -12.95 -18.68 -15.58
N GLU A 128 -14.24 -18.87 -15.86
CA GLU A 128 -15.25 -19.24 -14.87
C GLU A 128 -14.88 -20.52 -14.09
N ALA A 129 -14.33 -21.54 -14.75
CA ALA A 129 -13.90 -22.78 -14.10
C ALA A 129 -12.83 -22.53 -13.03
N ALA A 130 -11.83 -21.71 -13.35
CA ALA A 130 -10.79 -21.30 -12.41
C ALA A 130 -11.35 -20.48 -11.25
N LEU A 131 -12.24 -19.52 -11.51
CA LEU A 131 -12.87 -18.70 -10.47
C LEU A 131 -13.73 -19.53 -9.52
N ARG A 132 -14.55 -20.43 -10.06
CA ARG A 132 -15.39 -21.34 -9.27
C ARG A 132 -14.54 -22.23 -8.36
N HIS A 133 -13.41 -22.72 -8.85
CA HIS A 133 -12.46 -23.48 -8.07
C HIS A 133 -11.83 -22.64 -6.94
N GLU A 134 -11.23 -21.50 -7.27
CA GLU A 134 -10.54 -20.62 -6.31
C GLU A 134 -11.47 -20.12 -5.20
N TYR A 135 -12.69 -19.68 -5.56
CA TYR A 135 -13.68 -19.20 -4.58
C TYR A 135 -14.31 -20.35 -3.78
N GLY A 136 -14.47 -21.54 -4.37
CA GLY A 136 -14.97 -22.73 -3.67
C GLY A 136 -14.05 -23.18 -2.52
N VAL A 137 -12.73 -23.01 -2.68
CA VAL A 137 -11.74 -23.33 -1.63
C VAL A 137 -11.86 -22.40 -0.42
N SER A 138 -12.14 -21.12 -0.64
CA SER A 138 -12.12 -20.09 0.41
C SER A 138 -13.28 -20.22 1.42
N ARG A 139 -14.42 -20.83 1.05
CA ARG A 139 -15.68 -20.95 1.85
C ARG A 139 -16.27 -19.63 2.43
N ILE A 140 -15.55 -18.52 2.30
CA ILE A 140 -15.90 -17.21 2.85
C ILE A 140 -16.87 -16.45 1.93
N ASN A 141 -16.92 -16.80 0.64
CA ASN A 141 -17.68 -16.07 -0.38
C ASN A 141 -18.61 -16.97 -1.18
N ASP A 142 -19.71 -16.39 -1.67
CA ASP A 142 -20.58 -16.97 -2.70
C ASP A 142 -19.82 -16.96 -4.05
N PRO A 143 -19.44 -18.13 -4.61
CA PRO A 143 -18.64 -18.21 -5.83
C PRO A 143 -19.31 -17.54 -7.02
N GLU A 144 -20.63 -17.62 -7.14
CA GLU A 144 -21.37 -17.09 -8.28
C GLU A 144 -21.35 -15.56 -8.28
N ARG A 145 -21.44 -14.93 -7.10
CA ARG A 145 -21.24 -13.47 -6.97
C ARG A 145 -19.82 -13.04 -7.34
N GLY A 146 -18.81 -13.81 -6.95
CA GLY A 146 -17.42 -13.53 -7.31
C GLY A 146 -17.19 -13.60 -8.83
N ILE A 147 -17.77 -14.61 -9.48
CA ILE A 147 -17.72 -14.77 -10.95
C ILE A 147 -18.40 -13.60 -11.66
N MET A 148 -19.60 -13.20 -11.22
CA MET A 148 -20.29 -12.04 -11.78
C MET A 148 -19.47 -10.75 -11.63
N ALA A 149 -18.80 -10.56 -10.49
CA ALA A 149 -17.92 -9.41 -10.27
C ALA A 149 -16.70 -9.43 -11.21
N ALA A 150 -16.09 -10.60 -11.43
CA ALA A 150 -14.96 -10.76 -12.36
C ALA A 150 -15.35 -10.43 -13.81
N ALA A 151 -16.53 -10.88 -14.25
CA ALA A 151 -17.06 -10.54 -15.57
C ALA A 151 -17.29 -9.03 -15.72
N ALA A 152 -17.91 -8.38 -14.71
CA ALA A 152 -18.09 -6.93 -14.71
C ALA A 152 -16.74 -6.18 -14.76
N ARG A 153 -15.69 -6.69 -14.09
CA ARG A 153 -14.32 -6.12 -14.15
C ARG A 153 -13.76 -6.17 -15.56
N LEU A 154 -13.92 -7.30 -16.24
CA LEU A 154 -13.47 -7.43 -17.61
C LEU A 154 -14.18 -6.44 -18.54
N ASP A 155 -15.50 -6.30 -18.42
CA ASP A 155 -16.29 -5.36 -19.24
C ASP A 155 -15.88 -3.90 -19.00
N LEU A 156 -15.53 -3.53 -17.77
CA LEU A 156 -15.00 -2.20 -17.49
C LEU A 156 -13.65 -1.98 -18.20
N PHE A 157 -12.70 -2.92 -18.12
CA PHE A 157 -11.40 -2.77 -18.78
C PHE A 157 -11.50 -2.76 -20.32
N ARG A 158 -12.58 -3.32 -20.88
CA ARG A 158 -12.88 -3.24 -22.32
C ARG A 158 -13.41 -1.85 -22.73
N THR A 159 -14.23 -1.24 -21.90
CA THR A 159 -15.00 -0.02 -22.23
C THR A 159 -14.43 1.28 -21.67
N ALA A 160 -13.74 1.25 -20.54
CA ALA A 160 -13.20 2.43 -19.87
C ALA A 160 -11.82 2.85 -20.41
N GLU A 161 -11.44 4.10 -20.17
CA GLU A 161 -10.05 4.57 -20.31
C GLU A 161 -9.13 4.11 -19.17
N ALA A 162 -9.60 3.18 -18.33
CA ALA A 162 -8.85 2.66 -17.20
C ALA A 162 -7.56 1.98 -17.68
N ASN A 163 -6.43 2.46 -17.16
CA ASN A 163 -5.11 1.89 -17.41
C ASN A 163 -4.70 1.08 -16.19
N LEU A 164 -4.44 -0.21 -16.36
CA LEU A 164 -4.02 -1.12 -15.29
C LEU A 164 -2.63 -1.67 -15.55
N GLU A 165 -1.76 -1.57 -14.56
CA GLU A 165 -0.50 -2.31 -14.51
C GLU A 165 -0.55 -3.27 -13.33
N ALA A 166 -0.26 -4.55 -13.58
CA ALA A 166 -0.26 -5.58 -12.57
C ALA A 166 1.13 -6.21 -12.47
N CYS A 167 1.71 -6.26 -11.27
CA CYS A 167 2.91 -7.04 -10.99
C CYS A 167 2.50 -8.33 -10.27
N VAL A 168 2.69 -9.47 -10.91
CA VAL A 168 2.29 -10.79 -10.39
C VAL A 168 3.53 -11.65 -10.15
N THR A 169 3.49 -12.52 -9.15
CA THR A 169 4.59 -13.46 -8.94
C THR A 169 4.61 -14.52 -10.03
N ILE A 170 5.79 -14.92 -10.52
CA ILE A 170 5.88 -16.11 -11.40
C ILE A 170 5.33 -17.36 -10.71
N GLN A 171 5.40 -17.41 -9.38
CA GLN A 171 4.89 -18.49 -8.55
C GLN A 171 3.37 -18.60 -8.63
N ALA A 172 2.63 -17.47 -8.68
CA ALA A 172 1.18 -17.50 -8.83
C ALA A 172 0.75 -18.17 -10.15
N LEU A 173 1.40 -17.80 -11.26
CA LEU A 173 1.11 -18.41 -12.57
C LEU A 173 1.61 -19.85 -12.67
N LYS A 174 2.78 -20.17 -12.12
CA LYS A 174 3.27 -21.56 -12.05
C LYS A 174 2.31 -22.42 -11.22
N GLY A 175 1.88 -21.94 -10.06
CA GLY A 175 0.91 -22.62 -9.21
C GLY A 175 -0.37 -22.94 -9.98
N PHE A 176 -0.88 -21.99 -10.74
CA PHE A 176 -2.04 -22.22 -11.62
C PHE A 176 -1.74 -23.24 -12.72
N ALA A 177 -0.65 -23.09 -13.46
CA ALA A 177 -0.34 -24.00 -14.58
C ALA A 177 -0.17 -25.46 -14.13
N TYR A 178 0.51 -25.69 -13.01
CA TYR A 178 0.82 -27.01 -12.47
C TYR A 178 -0.24 -27.56 -11.50
N GLY A 179 -1.31 -26.80 -11.21
CA GLY A 179 -2.37 -27.24 -10.28
C GLY A 179 -1.90 -27.39 -8.84
N GLN A 180 -1.08 -26.45 -8.36
CA GLN A 180 -0.48 -26.47 -7.02
C GLN A 180 -1.11 -25.43 -6.09
N GLY A 181 -1.10 -25.71 -4.79
CA GLY A 181 -1.64 -24.79 -3.79
C GLY A 181 -3.15 -24.66 -3.90
N VAL A 182 -3.66 -23.44 -4.07
CA VAL A 182 -5.11 -23.18 -4.20
C VAL A 182 -5.74 -23.78 -5.47
N TRP A 183 -4.92 -24.35 -6.36
CA TRP A 183 -5.33 -24.95 -7.63
C TRP A 183 -5.30 -26.49 -7.62
N GLU A 184 -5.03 -27.09 -6.45
CA GLU A 184 -5.06 -28.54 -6.28
C GLU A 184 -6.46 -29.10 -6.55
N GLY A 185 -6.55 -30.05 -7.49
CA GLY A 185 -7.80 -30.66 -7.91
C GLY A 185 -8.55 -29.91 -9.03
N LEU A 186 -8.03 -28.80 -9.55
CA LEU A 186 -8.53 -28.22 -10.80
C LEU A 186 -8.02 -29.04 -11.99
N ASP A 187 -8.90 -29.40 -12.92
CA ASP A 187 -8.55 -30.26 -14.06
C ASP A 187 -7.47 -29.65 -14.95
N ALA A 188 -6.61 -30.51 -15.53
CA ALA A 188 -5.51 -30.06 -16.38
C ALA A 188 -5.99 -29.31 -17.62
N GLU A 189 -7.10 -29.75 -18.22
CA GLU A 189 -7.74 -29.08 -19.36
C GLU A 189 -8.21 -27.68 -18.99
N ALA A 190 -8.88 -27.51 -17.85
CA ALA A 190 -9.31 -26.20 -17.36
C ALA A 190 -8.14 -25.24 -17.09
N ARG A 191 -6.99 -25.76 -16.62
CA ARG A 191 -5.77 -24.96 -16.44
C ARG A 191 -5.16 -24.53 -17.78
N GLN A 192 -5.16 -25.42 -18.79
CA GLN A 192 -4.69 -25.08 -20.14
C GLN A 192 -5.59 -24.04 -20.82
N GLU A 193 -6.90 -24.23 -20.73
CA GLU A 193 -7.88 -23.25 -21.21
C GLU A 193 -7.68 -21.90 -20.51
N GLY A 194 -7.48 -21.90 -19.19
CA GLY A 194 -7.21 -20.70 -18.42
C GLY A 194 -5.95 -19.96 -18.87
N LEU A 195 -4.84 -20.66 -19.14
CA LEU A 195 -3.61 -20.02 -19.65
C LEU A 195 -3.82 -19.41 -21.05
N ALA A 196 -4.52 -20.12 -21.93
CA ALA A 196 -4.85 -19.62 -23.27
C ALA A 196 -5.80 -18.40 -23.21
N HIS A 197 -6.74 -18.41 -22.26
CA HIS A 197 -7.65 -17.31 -22.00
C HIS A 197 -6.90 -16.05 -21.52
N VAL A 198 -5.97 -16.20 -20.57
CA VAL A 198 -5.12 -15.09 -20.10
C VAL A 198 -4.34 -14.48 -21.27
N CYS A 199 -3.74 -15.29 -22.14
CA CYS A 199 -3.05 -14.78 -23.34
C CYS A 199 -3.98 -13.92 -24.20
N THR A 200 -5.15 -14.47 -24.56
CA THR A 200 -6.13 -13.79 -25.42
C THR A 200 -6.55 -12.44 -24.84
N LEU A 201 -6.84 -12.38 -23.53
CA LEU A 201 -7.25 -11.14 -22.88
C LEU A 201 -6.13 -10.11 -22.77
N LEU A 202 -4.89 -10.53 -22.53
CA LEU A 202 -3.76 -9.59 -22.48
C LEU A 202 -3.47 -8.98 -23.86
N ASP A 203 -3.65 -9.75 -24.94
CA ASP A 203 -3.55 -9.23 -26.31
C ASP A 203 -4.71 -8.27 -26.62
N GLU A 204 -5.94 -8.62 -26.23
CA GLU A 204 -7.14 -7.78 -26.42
C GLU A 204 -7.04 -6.44 -25.68
N LEU A 205 -6.52 -6.46 -24.46
CA LEU A 205 -6.52 -5.31 -23.56
C LEU A 205 -5.23 -4.46 -23.66
N TYR A 206 -4.25 -4.86 -24.47
CA TYR A 206 -3.02 -4.10 -24.68
C TYR A 206 -3.30 -2.81 -25.49
N PRO A 207 -2.68 -1.66 -25.17
CA PRO A 207 -1.67 -1.42 -24.12
C PRO A 207 -2.24 -0.99 -22.77
N ARG A 208 -3.56 -1.02 -22.58
CA ARG A 208 -4.26 -0.49 -21.39
C ARG A 208 -4.03 -1.36 -20.17
N VAL A 209 -4.00 -2.67 -20.35
CA VAL A 209 -3.66 -3.64 -19.31
C VAL A 209 -2.28 -4.20 -19.58
N ARG A 210 -1.39 -4.14 -18.58
CA ARG A 210 -0.03 -4.67 -18.66
C ARG A 210 0.26 -5.55 -17.47
N LEU A 211 0.78 -6.74 -17.75
CA LEU A 211 1.16 -7.71 -16.74
C LEU A 211 2.68 -7.86 -16.72
N PHE A 212 3.27 -7.73 -15.55
CA PHE A 212 4.70 -7.92 -15.28
C PHE A 212 4.85 -9.09 -14.33
N LEU A 213 5.80 -10.00 -14.59
CA LEU A 213 6.06 -11.10 -13.66
C LEU A 213 7.39 -10.90 -12.94
N TYR A 214 7.36 -10.90 -11.61
CA TYR A 214 8.56 -10.87 -10.78
C TYR A 214 8.74 -12.21 -10.04
N ASP A 215 9.98 -12.49 -9.62
CA ASP A 215 10.27 -13.70 -8.86
C ASP A 215 10.15 -13.45 -7.35
N LEU A 216 9.20 -14.14 -6.70
CA LEU A 216 8.99 -14.05 -5.26
C LEU A 216 10.23 -14.52 -4.46
N ALA A 217 11.05 -15.42 -5.02
CA ALA A 217 12.24 -15.94 -4.37
C ALA A 217 13.33 -14.86 -4.20
N THR A 218 13.37 -13.87 -5.09
CA THR A 218 14.35 -12.77 -5.04
C THR A 218 13.74 -11.46 -4.56
N THR A 219 12.44 -11.25 -4.80
CA THR A 219 11.76 -9.98 -4.58
C THR A 219 10.41 -10.21 -3.93
N TYR A 220 10.29 -9.98 -2.63
CA TYR A 220 9.02 -10.09 -1.90
C TYR A 220 8.20 -8.80 -1.93
N SER A 221 6.89 -8.89 -2.14
CA SER A 221 5.96 -7.77 -1.91
C SER A 221 4.70 -8.23 -1.19
N VAL A 222 4.18 -7.37 -0.32
CA VAL A 222 2.79 -7.50 0.15
C VAL A 222 1.83 -7.19 -1.01
N PRO A 223 0.57 -7.69 -0.98
CA PRO A 223 -0.42 -7.27 -1.94
C PRO A 223 -0.89 -5.84 -1.68
N PHE A 224 -0.92 -5.01 -2.72
CA PHE A 224 -1.38 -3.63 -2.63
C PHE A 224 -1.86 -3.08 -3.97
N THR A 225 -2.65 -2.01 -3.96
CA THR A 225 -3.08 -1.28 -5.16
C THR A 225 -2.89 0.22 -4.95
N VAL A 226 -2.35 0.91 -5.96
CA VAL A 226 -2.24 2.37 -6.04
C VAL A 226 -3.22 2.89 -7.09
N PHE A 227 -4.15 3.72 -6.66
CA PHE A 227 -5.18 4.36 -7.47
C PHE A 227 -4.76 5.80 -7.80
N GLY A 228 -3.83 5.93 -8.76
CA GLY A 228 -3.25 7.21 -9.14
C GLY A 228 -2.63 7.97 -7.95
N PRO A 229 -2.73 9.30 -7.90
CA PRO A 229 -2.19 10.09 -6.79
C PRO A 229 -3.14 10.19 -5.57
N ARG A 230 -4.34 9.59 -5.65
CA ARG A 230 -5.42 9.81 -4.68
C ARG A 230 -5.38 8.82 -3.52
N ARG A 231 -5.07 7.56 -3.80
CA ARG A 231 -5.19 6.48 -2.82
C ARG A 231 -4.19 5.36 -3.06
N ALA A 232 -3.78 4.71 -1.99
CA ALA A 232 -3.17 3.40 -2.04
C ALA A 232 -3.75 2.49 -0.97
N VAL A 233 -3.83 1.19 -1.23
CA VAL A 233 -4.49 0.20 -0.36
C VAL A 233 -3.59 -1.02 -0.22
N ILE A 234 -3.33 -1.47 1.01
CA ILE A 234 -2.65 -2.73 1.32
C ILE A 234 -3.68 -3.74 1.81
N PHE A 235 -3.64 -4.96 1.28
CA PHE A 235 -4.58 -6.02 1.66
C PHE A 235 -4.02 -6.84 2.84
N LEU A 236 -4.82 -7.02 3.89
CA LEU A 236 -4.47 -7.76 5.11
C LEU A 236 -5.41 -8.95 5.38
N GLY A 237 -5.99 -9.54 4.33
CA GLY A 237 -7.03 -10.57 4.45
C GLY A 237 -8.41 -9.93 4.53
N PRO A 238 -9.21 -10.15 5.61
CA PRO A 238 -10.56 -9.59 5.73
C PRO A 238 -10.57 -8.08 6.01
N SER A 239 -9.43 -7.41 5.90
CA SER A 239 -9.31 -5.98 6.18
C SER A 239 -8.25 -5.35 5.29
N TYR A 240 -8.31 -4.03 5.17
CA TYR A 240 -7.44 -3.24 4.31
C TYR A 240 -6.75 -2.14 5.12
N LEU A 241 -5.57 -1.70 4.68
CA LEU A 241 -5.01 -0.41 5.10
C LEU A 241 -5.15 0.59 3.96
N VAL A 242 -5.91 1.65 4.19
CA VAL A 242 -6.13 2.71 3.19
C VAL A 242 -5.22 3.91 3.48
N PHE A 243 -4.55 4.41 2.43
CA PHE A 243 -3.68 5.57 2.49
C PHE A 243 -4.18 6.63 1.51
N ASN A 244 -4.52 7.81 2.01
CA ASN A 244 -4.92 8.96 1.18
C ASN A 244 -3.84 10.06 1.15
N ALA A 245 -2.82 9.97 2.02
CA ALA A 245 -1.74 10.94 2.11
C ALA A 245 -0.67 10.71 1.03
N SER A 246 -0.25 11.80 0.38
CA SER A 246 0.57 11.75 -0.84
C SER A 246 1.98 11.17 -0.63
N ASP A 247 2.53 11.19 0.58
CA ASP A 247 3.85 10.60 0.86
C ASP A 247 3.80 9.07 0.87
N GLN A 248 2.81 8.47 1.53
CA GLN A 248 2.60 7.02 1.59
C GLN A 248 2.21 6.47 0.22
N ILE A 249 1.36 7.18 -0.52
CA ILE A 249 1.02 6.84 -1.91
C ILE A 249 2.29 6.81 -2.77
N ARG A 250 3.17 7.82 -2.63
CA ARG A 250 4.45 7.85 -3.35
C ARG A 250 5.40 6.72 -2.96
N VAL A 251 5.40 6.29 -1.70
CA VAL A 251 6.19 5.12 -1.25
C VAL A 251 5.71 3.85 -1.97
N LEU A 252 4.39 3.59 -1.99
CA LEU A 252 3.84 2.41 -2.65
C LEU A 252 3.96 2.47 -4.18
N ALA A 253 3.81 3.66 -4.78
CA ALA A 253 4.06 3.85 -6.21
C ALA A 253 5.52 3.54 -6.58
N ARG A 254 6.51 4.05 -5.82
CA ARG A 254 7.92 3.69 -6.03
C ARG A 254 8.17 2.20 -5.84
N ARG A 255 7.52 1.58 -4.84
CA ARG A 255 7.63 0.13 -4.63
C ARG A 255 7.14 -0.65 -5.85
N PHE A 256 6.05 -0.20 -6.48
CA PHE A 256 5.56 -0.79 -7.72
C PHE A 256 6.56 -0.63 -8.87
N ASP A 257 7.15 0.57 -9.03
CA ASP A 257 8.17 0.81 -10.05
C ASP A 257 9.40 -0.12 -9.86
N ASP A 258 9.78 -0.40 -8.61
CA ASP A 258 10.86 -1.35 -8.32
C ASP A 258 10.49 -2.78 -8.71
N LEU A 259 9.22 -3.18 -8.58
CA LEU A 259 8.74 -4.49 -9.04
C LEU A 259 8.76 -4.59 -10.57
N ILE A 260 8.41 -3.52 -11.30
CA ILE A 260 8.55 -3.48 -12.76
C ILE A 260 10.01 -3.68 -13.15
N ARG A 261 10.95 -2.98 -12.49
CA ARG A 261 12.39 -3.12 -12.76
C ARG A 261 12.92 -4.52 -12.44
N ALA A 262 12.37 -5.16 -11.41
CA ALA A 262 12.72 -6.51 -11.01
C ALA A 262 11.97 -7.60 -11.78
N ALA A 263 11.04 -7.24 -12.67
CA ALA A 263 10.25 -8.20 -13.42
C ALA A 263 11.14 -8.99 -14.38
N VAL A 264 11.03 -10.32 -14.27
CA VAL A 264 11.75 -11.32 -15.08
C VAL A 264 10.98 -11.68 -16.36
N VAL A 265 9.72 -11.25 -16.48
CA VAL A 265 8.92 -11.32 -17.71
C VAL A 265 8.23 -9.98 -17.91
N GLN A 266 8.53 -9.33 -19.03
CA GLN A 266 7.91 -8.07 -19.45
C GLN A 266 6.61 -8.33 -20.23
N PRO A 267 5.72 -7.33 -20.40
CA PRO A 267 4.43 -7.50 -21.07
C PRO A 267 4.52 -8.08 -22.48
N ASP A 268 5.54 -7.70 -23.26
CA ASP A 268 5.80 -8.18 -24.62
C ASP A 268 6.30 -9.64 -24.67
N GLU A 269 6.86 -10.15 -23.57
CA GLU A 269 7.36 -11.52 -23.46
C GLU A 269 6.28 -12.50 -22.93
N MET A 270 5.16 -11.97 -22.43
CA MET A 270 4.14 -12.70 -21.69
C MET A 270 3.54 -13.85 -22.50
N HIS A 271 3.22 -13.61 -23.78
CA HIS A 271 2.64 -14.61 -24.66
C HIS A 271 3.56 -15.83 -24.80
N GLY A 272 4.85 -15.59 -25.07
CA GLY A 272 5.84 -16.65 -25.18
C GLY A 272 6.05 -17.39 -23.86
N TYR A 273 5.98 -16.69 -22.73
CA TYR A 273 6.12 -17.28 -21.41
C TYR A 273 4.94 -18.20 -21.05
N LEU A 274 3.70 -17.73 -21.23
CA LEU A 274 2.49 -18.50 -20.94
C LEU A 274 2.37 -19.75 -21.83
N ARG A 275 2.69 -19.65 -23.12
CA ARG A 275 2.71 -20.80 -24.04
C ARG A 275 3.67 -21.89 -23.60
N ARG A 276 4.93 -21.52 -23.30
CA ARG A 276 5.95 -22.47 -22.79
C ARG A 276 5.49 -23.12 -21.49
N MET A 277 4.80 -22.37 -20.64
CA MET A 277 4.27 -22.89 -19.38
C MET A 277 3.16 -23.91 -19.60
N GLY A 278 2.21 -23.63 -20.48
CA GLY A 278 1.13 -24.57 -20.83
C GLY A 278 1.65 -25.87 -21.46
N GLU A 279 2.66 -25.79 -22.33
CA GLU A 279 3.34 -26.97 -22.91
C GLU A 279 4.10 -27.80 -21.86
N ALA A 280 4.70 -27.15 -20.86
CA ALA A 280 5.43 -27.82 -19.79
C ALA A 280 4.46 -28.50 -18.79
N SER A 281 3.38 -27.83 -18.39
CA SER A 281 2.42 -28.39 -17.45
C SER A 281 1.55 -29.50 -18.07
N GLY A 282 1.25 -29.41 -19.37
CA GLY A 282 0.57 -30.48 -20.10
C GLY A 282 1.36 -31.79 -20.10
N ARG A 283 2.68 -31.72 -20.33
CA ARG A 283 3.56 -32.90 -20.26
C ARG A 283 3.66 -33.51 -18.86
N ALA A 284 3.62 -32.68 -17.82
CA ALA A 284 3.67 -33.15 -16.44
C ALA A 284 2.35 -33.81 -15.97
N SER A 285 1.22 -33.52 -16.62
CA SER A 285 -0.10 -34.06 -16.25
C SER A 285 -0.49 -35.32 -17.02
N GLY A 286 0.19 -35.61 -18.14
CA GLY A 286 -0.10 -36.74 -19.03
C GLY A 286 0.84 -37.94 -18.89
N GLY A 287 1.74 -37.93 -17.90
CA GLY A 287 2.59 -39.07 -17.52
C GLY A 287 2.19 -39.61 -16.17
#